data_AF-A0A0N5CQ64-F1
#
_entry.id   AF-A0A0N5CQ64-F1
#
_cell.length_a   1.000
_cell.length_b   1.000
_cell.length_c   1.000
_cell.angle_alpha   90.00
_cell.angle_beta   90.00
_cell.angle_gamma   90.00
#
_symmetry.space_group_name_H-M   'P 1'
#
loop_
_entity.id
_entity.type
_entity.pdbx_description
1 polymer ?
#
loop_
_entity_poly.entity_id
_entity_poly.type
_entity_poly.pdbx_seq_one_letter_code
_entity_poly.pdbx_strand_id
1 'polypeptide(L)'
;MREVDENEENLFDIYISGMEMRPPALKTVTVEKLHNWLKNVKEIIDKLFDSQKEHLFKIRSSPQYVEKLIEALDQKRALESRYAKMKELAIEKRKEAQSSVQKSRQILDEMCAATKVLQKEIEAVISKKYGGRKVNIMGGINAALSAI
;
A
#
# COMPACT_ATOMS: atom_id res chain seq x y z
N MET A 1 -36.20 -5.12 19.34
CA MET A 1 -37.12 -5.97 20.10
C MET A 1 -36.37 -6.87 21.09
N ARG A 2 -35.35 -7.64 20.68
CA ARG A 2 -34.55 -8.47 21.61
C ARG A 2 -33.75 -7.70 22.69
N GLU A 3 -33.17 -6.55 22.37
CA GLU A 3 -32.39 -5.78 23.37
C GLU A 3 -33.25 -5.03 24.41
N VAL A 4 -34.56 -4.92 24.18
CA VAL A 4 -35.50 -4.28 25.12
C VAL A 4 -35.90 -5.29 26.20
N ASP A 5 -36.12 -6.55 25.82
CA ASP A 5 -36.38 -7.67 26.75
C ASP A 5 -35.20 -7.99 27.66
N GLU A 6 -33.95 -7.68 27.28
CA GLU A 6 -32.76 -7.93 28.13
C GLU A 6 -32.57 -6.89 29.25
N ASN A 7 -33.22 -5.72 29.14
CA ASN A 7 -33.01 -4.59 30.05
C ASN A 7 -34.24 -4.27 30.92
N GLU A 8 -35.41 -4.84 30.64
CA GLU A 8 -36.61 -4.69 31.47
C GLU A 8 -36.78 -5.93 32.37
N GLU A 9 -36.68 -5.75 33.69
CA GLU A 9 -36.94 -6.84 34.64
C GLU A 9 -38.40 -7.31 34.50
N ASN A 10 -38.62 -8.47 33.90
CA ASN A 10 -39.96 -9.02 33.70
C ASN A 10 -40.47 -9.62 35.02
N LEU A 11 -41.79 -9.62 35.25
CA LEU A 11 -42.40 -10.15 36.49
C LEU A 11 -42.00 -11.62 36.73
N PHE A 12 -41.74 -12.35 35.65
CA PHE A 12 -41.24 -13.72 35.66
C PHE A 12 -39.79 -13.83 36.15
N ASP A 13 -38.91 -12.84 35.89
CA ASP A 13 -37.52 -12.86 36.37
C ASP A 13 -37.44 -12.70 37.89
N ILE A 14 -38.30 -11.86 38.46
CA ILE A 14 -38.43 -11.70 39.91
C ILE A 14 -38.94 -13.01 40.54
N TYR A 15 -39.91 -13.67 39.89
CA TYR A 15 -40.46 -14.94 40.36
C TYR A 15 -39.44 -16.09 40.30
N ILE A 16 -38.67 -16.18 39.21
CA ILE A 16 -37.61 -17.17 39.02
C ILE A 16 -36.47 -16.92 40.03
N SER A 17 -36.02 -15.68 40.19
CA SER A 17 -35.01 -15.29 41.18
C SER A 17 -35.44 -15.60 42.63
N GLY A 18 -36.72 -15.40 42.95
CA GLY A 18 -37.29 -15.67 44.27
C GLY A 18 -37.40 -17.16 44.61
N MET A 19 -37.59 -18.04 43.62
CA MET A 19 -37.69 -19.50 43.80
C MET A 19 -36.36 -20.24 43.59
N GLU A 20 -35.34 -19.59 43.04
CA GLU A 20 -34.03 -20.21 42.83
C GLU A 20 -33.29 -20.45 44.15
N MET A 21 -33.24 -21.73 44.55
CA MET A 21 -32.28 -22.25 45.54
C MET A 21 -30.87 -22.29 44.94
N ARG A 22 -30.31 -21.11 44.63
CA ARG A 22 -28.94 -20.97 44.17
C ARG A 22 -27.97 -21.22 45.35
N PRO A 23 -26.99 -22.13 45.22
CA PRO A 23 -25.97 -22.35 46.23
C PRO A 23 -25.35 -21.01 46.69
N PRO A 24 -25.08 -20.81 47.99
CA PRO A 24 -24.63 -19.52 48.52
C PRO A 24 -23.34 -19.04 47.85
N ALA A 25 -22.47 -19.96 47.43
CA ALA A 25 -21.27 -19.66 46.66
C ALA A 25 -21.56 -18.93 45.34
N LEU A 26 -22.63 -19.31 44.63
CA LEU A 26 -23.01 -18.74 43.33
C LEU A 26 -23.82 -17.43 43.46
N LYS A 27 -24.49 -17.21 44.61
CA LYS A 27 -25.18 -15.93 44.90
C LYS A 27 -24.20 -14.76 45.10
N THR A 28 -22.96 -15.03 45.50
CA THR A 28 -21.91 -14.00 45.72
C THR A 28 -21.08 -13.66 44.48
N VAL A 29 -21.35 -14.33 43.35
CA VAL A 29 -20.62 -14.12 42.10
C VAL A 29 -21.38 -13.10 41.26
N THR A 30 -20.95 -11.85 41.35
CA THR A 30 -21.45 -10.75 40.52
C THR A 30 -20.82 -10.78 39.12
N VAL A 31 -21.50 -10.20 38.13
CA VAL A 31 -20.99 -10.05 36.74
C VAL A 31 -19.63 -9.37 36.70
N GLU A 32 -19.38 -8.39 37.56
CA GLU A 32 -18.09 -7.69 37.70
C GLU A 32 -16.97 -8.63 38.14
N LYS A 33 -17.26 -9.56 39.05
CA LYS A 33 -16.31 -10.56 39.56
C LYS A 33 -15.90 -11.54 38.46
N LEU A 34 -16.87 -11.96 37.64
CA LEU A 34 -16.62 -12.78 36.45
C LEU A 34 -15.75 -12.06 35.42
N HIS A 35 -16.01 -10.77 35.17
CA HIS A 35 -15.18 -9.95 34.28
C HIS A 35 -13.76 -9.82 34.80
N ASN A 36 -13.59 -9.62 36.11
CA ASN A 36 -12.26 -9.53 36.73
C ASN A 36 -11.50 -10.86 36.65
N TRP A 37 -12.17 -11.99 36.88
CA TRP A 37 -11.55 -13.31 36.70
C TRP A 37 -11.15 -13.57 35.25
N LEU A 38 -12.03 -13.25 34.30
CA LEU A 38 -11.74 -13.39 32.88
C LEU A 38 -10.58 -12.50 32.44
N LYS A 39 -10.50 -11.26 32.96
CA LYS A 39 -9.35 -10.37 32.75
C LYS A 39 -8.06 -10.98 33.31
N ASN A 40 -8.07 -11.46 34.54
CA ASN A 40 -6.89 -12.07 35.16
C ASN A 40 -6.41 -13.31 34.40
N VAL A 41 -7.33 -14.17 33.96
CA VAL A 41 -6.99 -15.35 33.16
C VAL A 41 -6.38 -14.93 31.82
N LYS A 42 -6.94 -13.93 31.14
CA LYS A 42 -6.36 -13.39 29.90
C LYS A 42 -4.96 -12.82 30.12
N GLU A 43 -4.76 -12.02 31.17
CA GLU A 43 -3.43 -11.47 31.49
C GLU A 43 -2.40 -12.56 31.78
N ILE A 44 -2.80 -13.66 32.41
CA ILE A 44 -1.92 -14.81 32.65
C ILE A 44 -1.59 -15.52 31.33
N ILE A 45 -2.60 -15.74 30.48
CA ILE A 45 -2.41 -16.33 29.15
C ILE A 45 -1.46 -15.47 28.33
N ASP A 46 -1.65 -14.14 28.28
CA ASP A 46 -0.80 -13.22 27.53
C ASP A 46 0.65 -13.23 28.05
N LYS A 47 0.85 -13.36 29.37
CA LYS A 47 2.19 -13.50 29.96
C LYS A 47 2.87 -14.82 29.60
N LEU A 48 2.11 -15.90 29.48
CA LEU A 48 2.60 -17.24 29.14
C LEU A 48 2.83 -17.42 27.64
N PHE A 49 1.96 -16.86 26.80
CA PHE A 49 1.99 -16.92 25.33
C PHE A 49 2.58 -15.65 24.72
N ASP A 50 3.68 -15.18 25.31
CA ASP A 50 4.51 -14.18 24.68
C ASP A 50 5.24 -14.82 23.48
N SER A 51 5.31 -14.09 22.37
CA SER A 51 5.99 -14.50 21.12
C SER A 51 7.37 -15.13 21.37
N GLN A 52 8.15 -14.55 22.29
CA GLN A 52 9.47 -15.08 22.66
C GLN A 52 9.37 -16.45 23.34
N LYS A 53 8.40 -16.63 24.24
CA LYS A 53 8.18 -17.90 24.93
C LYS A 53 7.65 -18.97 23.98
N GLU A 54 6.80 -18.59 23.03
CA GLU A 54 6.34 -19.50 21.98
C GLU A 54 7.52 -20.04 21.14
N HIS A 55 8.46 -19.17 20.75
CA HIS A 55 9.69 -19.60 20.09
C HIS A 55 10.54 -20.52 20.97
N LEU A 56 10.72 -20.19 22.25
CA LEU A 56 11.47 -21.03 23.20
C LEU A 56 10.82 -22.41 23.39
N PHE A 57 9.48 -22.47 23.49
CA PHE A 57 8.75 -23.73 23.54
C PHE A 57 8.94 -24.54 22.26
N LYS A 58 8.91 -23.89 21.09
CA LYS A 58 9.17 -24.55 19.80
C LYS A 58 10.58 -25.11 19.71
N ILE A 59 11.60 -24.34 20.12
CA ILE A 59 13.01 -24.77 20.18
C ILE A 59 13.16 -26.00 21.09
N ARG A 60 12.49 -26.00 22.26
CA ARG A 60 12.51 -27.15 23.17
C ARG A 60 11.77 -28.38 22.61
N SER A 61 10.63 -28.17 21.95
CA SER A 61 9.78 -29.26 21.47
C SER A 61 10.30 -29.93 20.20
N SER A 62 11.02 -29.20 19.34
CA SER A 62 11.49 -29.69 18.06
C SER A 62 12.80 -29.01 17.66
N PRO A 63 13.91 -29.77 17.52
CA PRO A 63 15.18 -29.20 17.06
C PRO A 63 15.12 -28.70 15.62
N GLN A 64 14.25 -29.28 14.77
CA GLN A 64 14.05 -28.87 13.37
C GLN A 64 13.48 -27.45 13.24
N TYR A 65 12.91 -26.89 14.31
CA TYR A 65 12.41 -25.52 14.27
C TYR A 65 13.52 -24.51 14.03
N VAL A 66 14.70 -24.73 14.63
CA VAL A 66 15.87 -23.85 14.46
C VAL A 66 16.40 -23.92 13.03
N GLU A 67 16.47 -25.12 12.45
CA GLU A 67 16.89 -25.32 11.06
C GLU A 67 15.99 -24.57 10.08
N LYS A 68 14.68 -24.70 10.22
CA LYS A 68 13.70 -23.94 9.41
C LYS A 68 13.84 -22.43 9.57
N LEU A 69 14.21 -21.97 10.78
CA LEU A 69 14.40 -20.55 11.06
C LEU A 69 15.65 -20.01 10.37
N ILE A 70 16.72 -20.81 10.34
CA ILE A 70 17.95 -20.52 9.60
C ILE A 70 17.66 -20.47 8.09
N GLU A 71 16.98 -21.49 7.55
CA GLU A 71 16.59 -21.51 6.13
C GLU A 71 15.76 -20.28 5.74
N ALA A 72 14.78 -19.90 6.56
CA ALA A 72 13.96 -18.72 6.32
C ALA A 72 14.79 -17.42 6.37
N LEU A 73 15.79 -17.35 7.25
CA LEU A 73 16.67 -16.19 7.37
C LEU A 73 17.61 -16.10 6.17
N ASP A 74 18.17 -17.22 5.72
CA ASP A 74 19.02 -17.30 4.53
C ASP A 74 18.23 -16.93 3.26
N GLN A 75 16.98 -17.39 3.13
CA GLN A 75 16.10 -16.98 2.04
C GLN A 75 15.86 -15.45 2.05
N LYS A 76 15.57 -14.86 3.22
CA LYS A 76 15.39 -13.40 3.34
C LYS A 76 16.67 -12.64 2.98
N ARG A 77 17.83 -13.13 3.42
CA ARG A 77 19.14 -12.53 3.11
C ARG A 77 19.47 -12.62 1.61
N ALA A 78 19.17 -13.74 0.97
CA ALA A 78 19.34 -13.90 -0.47
C ALA A 78 18.45 -12.93 -1.26
N LEU A 79 17.21 -12.72 -0.80
CA LEU A 79 16.30 -11.73 -1.38
C LEU A 79 16.83 -10.30 -1.20
N GLU A 80 17.35 -9.94 -0.03
CA GLU A 80 17.94 -8.62 0.22
C GLU A 80 19.07 -8.31 -0.78
N SER A 81 20.02 -9.23 -0.95
CA SER A 81 21.11 -9.09 -1.91
C SER A 81 20.61 -8.91 -3.34
N ARG A 82 19.58 -9.67 -3.74
CA ARG A 82 18.94 -9.55 -5.06
C ARG A 82 18.27 -8.18 -5.23
N TYR A 83 17.53 -7.71 -4.23
CA TYR A 83 16.85 -6.42 -4.30
C TYR A 83 17.82 -5.25 -4.33
N ALA A 84 18.95 -5.34 -3.61
CA ALA A 84 20.01 -4.34 -3.67
C ALA A 84 20.56 -4.21 -5.12
N LYS A 85 20.90 -5.34 -5.76
CA LYS A 85 21.35 -5.35 -7.16
C LYS A 85 20.28 -4.83 -8.12
N MET A 86 19.02 -5.21 -7.91
CA MET A 86 17.91 -4.76 -8.76
C MET A 86 17.69 -3.25 -8.65
N LYS A 87 17.87 -2.69 -7.45
CA LYS A 87 17.83 -1.24 -7.22
C LYS A 87 18.93 -0.52 -7.99
N GLU A 88 20.17 -1.00 -7.94
CA GLU A 88 21.29 -0.42 -8.67
C GLU A 88 21.04 -0.42 -10.18
N LEU A 89 20.63 -1.57 -10.74
CA LEU A 89 20.29 -1.69 -12.16
C LEU A 89 19.13 -0.76 -12.57
N ALA A 90 18.13 -0.59 -11.70
CA ALA A 90 17.02 0.31 -11.97
C ALA A 90 17.46 1.78 -12.01
N ILE A 91 18.39 2.18 -11.14
CA ILE A 91 18.96 3.53 -11.13
C ILE A 91 19.76 3.78 -12.41
N GLU A 92 20.57 2.80 -12.84
CA GLU A 92 21.35 2.90 -14.06
C GLU A 92 20.45 3.03 -15.30
N LYS A 93 19.48 2.13 -15.46
CA LYS A 93 18.49 2.21 -16.55
C LYS A 93 17.71 3.51 -16.56
N ARG A 94 17.34 4.04 -15.38
CA ARG A 94 16.68 5.34 -15.29
C ARG A 94 17.58 6.45 -15.82
N LYS A 95 18.87 6.44 -15.46
CA LYS A 95 19.84 7.44 -15.91
C LYS A 95 20.05 7.37 -17.42
N GLU A 96 20.16 6.17 -17.98
CA GLU A 96 20.24 5.95 -19.43
C GLU A 96 19.00 6.49 -20.15
N ALA A 97 17.80 6.12 -19.67
CA ALA A 97 16.54 6.59 -20.25
C ALA A 97 16.38 8.12 -20.15
N GLN A 98 16.81 8.73 -19.04
CA GLN A 98 16.82 10.19 -18.91
C GLN A 98 17.77 10.84 -19.94
N SER A 99 18.95 10.26 -20.13
CA SER A 99 19.91 10.78 -21.11
C SER A 99 19.42 10.63 -22.55
N SER A 100 18.73 9.53 -22.89
CA SER A 100 18.16 9.33 -24.22
C SER A 100 17.01 10.29 -24.49
N VAL A 101 16.11 10.47 -23.52
CA VAL A 101 15.02 11.46 -23.62
C VAL A 101 15.58 12.88 -23.79
N GLN A 102 16.64 13.25 -23.07
CA GLN A 102 17.26 14.57 -23.21
C GLN A 102 17.84 14.77 -24.62
N LYS A 103 18.57 13.78 -25.16
CA LYS A 103 19.09 13.83 -26.52
C LYS A 103 17.97 13.93 -27.56
N SER A 104 16.94 13.11 -27.44
CA SER A 104 15.79 13.15 -28.36
C SER A 104 15.04 14.47 -28.29
N ARG A 105 14.92 15.08 -27.11
CA ARG A 105 14.32 16.43 -26.96
C ARG A 105 15.15 17.50 -27.66
N GLN A 106 16.47 17.49 -27.49
CA GLN A 106 17.36 18.44 -28.18
C GLN A 106 17.21 18.36 -29.70
N ILE A 107 17.20 17.13 -30.26
CA ILE A 107 17.00 16.92 -31.70
C ILE A 107 15.61 17.40 -32.15
N LEU A 108 14.57 17.17 -31.33
CA LEU A 108 13.22 17.65 -31.61
C LEU A 108 13.15 19.18 -31.65
N ASP A 109 13.81 19.87 -30.72
CA ASP A 109 13.84 21.32 -30.66
C ASP A 109 14.54 21.92 -31.89
N GLU A 110 15.68 21.34 -32.29
CA GLU A 110 16.41 21.71 -33.51
C GLU A 110 15.55 21.53 -34.77
N MET A 111 14.89 20.37 -34.89
CA MET A 111 13.99 20.09 -36.02
C MET A 111 12.78 21.03 -36.05
N CYS A 112 12.22 21.38 -34.89
CA CYS A 112 11.14 22.35 -34.79
C CYS A 112 11.58 23.75 -35.23
N ALA A 113 12.76 24.18 -34.81
CA ALA A 113 13.33 25.45 -35.21
C ALA A 113 13.55 25.50 -36.74
N ALA A 114 14.17 24.48 -37.30
CA ALA A 114 14.37 24.36 -38.75
C ALA A 114 13.04 24.35 -39.53
N THR A 115 12.05 23.62 -39.04
CA THR A 115 10.72 23.53 -39.68
C THR A 115 9.99 24.88 -39.64
N LYS A 116 10.09 25.65 -38.54
CA LYS A 116 9.53 27.01 -38.45
C LYS A 116 10.20 27.98 -39.41
N VAL A 117 11.51 27.86 -39.63
CA VAL A 117 12.24 28.67 -40.62
C VAL A 117 11.75 28.31 -42.03
N LEU A 118 11.71 27.02 -42.36
CA LEU A 118 11.23 26.54 -43.66
C LEU A 118 9.79 26.98 -43.94
N GLN A 119 8.90 26.92 -42.94
CA GLN A 119 7.52 27.40 -43.06
C GLN A 119 7.48 28.87 -43.49
N LYS A 120 8.26 29.74 -42.84
CA LYS A 120 8.33 31.17 -43.18
C LYS A 120 8.90 31.42 -44.58
N GLU A 121 9.92 30.66 -44.98
CA GLU A 121 10.50 30.78 -46.32
C GLU A 121 9.50 30.39 -47.40
N ILE A 122 8.76 29.30 -47.21
CA ILE A 122 7.71 28.86 -48.13
C ILE A 122 6.58 29.89 -48.19
N GLU A 123 6.12 30.41 -47.05
CA GLU A 123 5.10 31.47 -46.99
C GLU A 123 5.56 32.73 -47.77
N ALA A 124 6.83 33.12 -47.64
CA ALA A 124 7.40 34.25 -48.36
C ALA A 124 7.47 34.00 -49.88
N VAL A 125 7.87 32.79 -50.31
CA VAL A 125 7.92 32.42 -51.73
C VAL A 125 6.52 32.41 -52.35
N ILE A 126 5.52 31.86 -51.63
CA ILE A 126 4.12 31.86 -52.08
C ILE A 126 3.60 33.30 -52.13
N SER A 127 3.82 34.11 -51.11
CA SER A 127 3.43 35.52 -51.08
C SER A 127 3.95 36.30 -52.28
N LYS A 128 5.23 36.10 -52.66
CA LYS A 128 5.82 36.69 -53.86
C LYS A 128 5.12 36.27 -55.14
N LYS A 129 4.76 34.98 -55.28
CA LYS A 129 4.00 34.49 -56.45
C LYS A 129 2.61 35.11 -56.57
N TYR A 130 1.98 35.47 -55.45
CA TYR A 130 0.62 36.04 -55.40
C TYR A 130 0.61 37.56 -55.11
N GLY A 131 1.59 38.29 -55.64
CA GLY A 131 1.56 39.76 -55.65
C GLY A 131 1.68 40.42 -54.27
N GLY A 132 2.40 39.80 -53.34
CA GLY A 132 2.67 40.36 -52.01
C GLY A 132 1.53 40.21 -51.00
N ARG A 133 0.49 39.40 -51.30
CA ARG A 133 -0.53 39.06 -50.31
C ARG A 133 0.08 38.20 -49.20
N LYS A 134 -0.27 38.48 -47.94
CA LYS A 134 0.16 37.68 -46.79
C LYS A 134 -0.43 36.27 -46.88
N VAL A 135 0.41 35.25 -46.72
CA VAL A 135 0.04 33.83 -46.73
C VAL A 135 0.56 33.18 -45.46
N ASN A 136 -0.30 32.41 -44.78
CA ASN A 136 0.08 31.58 -43.63
C ASN A 136 -0.26 30.12 -43.95
N ILE A 137 0.68 29.20 -43.69
CA ILE A 137 0.47 27.76 -43.81
C ILE A 137 -0.35 27.30 -42.60
N MET A 138 -1.44 26.57 -42.88
CA MET A 138 -2.36 26.04 -41.87
C MET A 138 -2.39 24.50 -41.93
N GLY A 139 -2.90 23.86 -40.88
CA GLY A 139 -3.12 22.41 -40.84
C GLY A 139 -2.11 21.65 -39.98
N GLY A 140 -1.77 20.42 -40.40
CA GLY A 140 -1.03 19.45 -39.58
C GLY A 140 0.34 19.93 -39.09
N ILE A 141 1.01 20.81 -39.84
CA ILE A 141 2.31 21.39 -39.44
C ILE A 141 2.14 22.30 -38.21
N ASN A 142 1.09 23.13 -38.16
CA ASN A 142 0.84 23.98 -36.98
C ASN A 142 0.42 23.13 -35.78
N ALA A 143 -0.34 22.05 -35.97
CA ALA A 143 -0.67 21.11 -34.91
C ALA A 143 0.59 20.42 -34.35
N ALA A 144 1.50 19.97 -35.22
CA ALA A 144 2.76 19.36 -34.81
C ALA A 144 3.69 20.33 -34.07
N LEU A 145 3.76 21.59 -34.50
CA LEU A 145 4.61 22.62 -33.88
C LEU A 145 4.03 23.23 -32.59
N SER A 146 2.74 23.03 -32.31
CA SER A 146 2.06 23.51 -31.10
C SER A 146 1.82 22.44 -30.04
N ALA A 147 1.91 21.16 -30.42
CA ALA A 147 1.78 20.02 -29.50
C ALA A 147 3.10 19.64 -28.78
N ILE A 148 4.18 20.36 -29.08
CA ILE A 148 5.51 20.24 -28.46
C ILE A 148 5.68 21.39 -27.48
#